data_AF-A0A8T3MLW1-F1
#
_entry.id   AF-A0A8T3MLW1-F1
#
_cell.length_a   1.000
_cell.length_b   1.000
_cell.length_c   1.000
_cell.angle_alpha   90.00
_cell.angle_beta   90.00
_cell.angle_gamma   90.00
#
_symmetry.space_group_name_H-M   'P 1'
#
loop_
_entity.id
_entity.type
_entity.pdbx_description
1 polymer ?
#
loop_
_entity_poly.entity_id
_entity_poly.type
_entity_poly.pdbx_seq_one_letter_code
_entity_poly.pdbx_strand_id
1 'polypeptide(L)'
;MGSEEGRSVQRVLFGIDRLSMYVGKAFAWFVLILTLVVSYDILATKFFRAPTNWAYDVSIALYGTLFMMGGAYALARNAHVRGDIFY
;
A
#
# COMPACT_ATOMS: atom_id res chain seq x y z
N MET A 1 36.32 3.88 -18.13
CA MET A 1 35.51 4.82 -17.32
C MET A 1 34.00 4.49 -17.25
N GLY A 2 33.44 3.57 -18.05
CA GLY A 2 32.01 3.20 -17.96
C GLY A 2 31.64 2.05 -17.01
N SER A 3 32.60 1.36 -16.38
CA SER A 3 32.34 0.20 -15.50
C SER A 3 32.02 0.56 -14.04
N GLU A 4 32.28 1.80 -13.63
CA GLU A 4 31.99 2.26 -12.25
C GLU A 4 30.54 2.72 -12.09
N GLU A 5 29.97 3.35 -13.12
CA GLU A 5 28.57 3.79 -13.11
C GLU A 5 27.59 2.60 -13.04
N GLY A 6 27.87 1.50 -13.76
CA GLY A 6 27.04 0.30 -13.73
C GLY A 6 26.92 -0.33 -12.33
N ARG A 7 27.98 -0.27 -11.52
CA ARG A 7 27.95 -0.74 -10.12
C ARG A 7 27.13 0.17 -9.21
N SER A 8 27.16 1.48 -9.43
CA SER A 8 26.35 2.44 -8.66
C SER A 8 24.86 2.28 -8.98
N VAL A 9 24.50 2.14 -10.26
CA VAL A 9 23.12 1.90 -10.69
C VAL A 9 22.59 0.58 -10.12
N GLN A 10 23.35 -0.51 -10.20
CA GLN A 10 22.95 -1.78 -9.57
C GLN A 10 22.72 -1.65 -8.07
N ARG A 11 23.59 -0.94 -7.34
CA ARG A 11 23.46 -0.77 -5.89
C ARG A 11 22.19 0.00 -5.52
N VAL A 12 21.84 1.01 -6.32
CA VAL A 12 20.59 1.77 -6.16
C VAL A 12 19.37 0.87 -6.44
N LEU A 13 19.40 0.10 -7.53
CA LEU A 13 18.31 -0.84 -7.87
C LEU A 13 18.10 -1.88 -6.76
N PHE A 14 19.16 -2.51 -6.26
CA PHE A 14 19.08 -3.46 -5.14
C PHE A 14 18.56 -2.81 -3.85
N GLY A 15 18.88 -1.53 -3.60
CA GLY A 15 18.33 -0.77 -2.47
C GLY A 15 16.82 -0.54 -2.60
N ILE A 16 16.36 -0.15 -3.80
CA ILE A 16 14.95 0.09 -4.11
C ILE A 16 14.14 -1.21 -4.06
N ASP A 17 14.68 -2.32 -4.56
CA ASP A 17 14.03 -3.64 -4.50
C ASP A 17 13.83 -4.08 -3.05
N ARG A 18 14.83 -3.86 -2.20
CA ARG A 18 14.73 -4.19 -0.76
C ARG A 18 13.67 -3.33 -0.09
N LEU A 19 13.68 -2.02 -0.34
CA LEU A 19 12.67 -1.10 0.20
C LEU A 19 11.26 -1.53 -0.22
N SER A 20 11.06 -1.83 -1.50
CA SER A 20 9.77 -2.26 -2.05
C SER A 20 9.28 -3.55 -1.40
N MET A 21 10.17 -4.49 -1.12
CA MET A 21 9.84 -5.76 -0.46
C MET A 21 9.43 -5.55 1.01
N TYR A 22 10.12 -4.66 1.74
CA TYR A 22 9.75 -4.29 3.11
C TYR A 22 8.41 -3.55 3.16
N VAL A 23 8.20 -2.60 2.27
CA VAL A 23 6.95 -1.83 2.17
C VAL A 23 5.79 -2.75 1.84
N GLY A 24 5.96 -3.71 0.93
CA GLY A 24 4.95 -4.72 0.62
C GLY A 24 4.58 -5.60 1.82
N LYS A 25 5.57 -6.05 2.61
CA LYS A 25 5.31 -6.81 3.83
C LYS A 25 4.62 -5.98 4.92
N ALA A 26 5.03 -4.73 5.11
CA ALA A 26 4.37 -3.82 6.04
C ALA A 26 2.91 -3.57 5.64
N PHE A 27 2.65 -3.41 4.35
CA PHE A 27 1.31 -3.20 3.82
C PHE A 27 0.36 -4.38 4.10
N ALA A 28 0.83 -5.61 3.94
CA ALA A 28 0.05 -6.80 4.27
C ALA A 28 -0.45 -6.78 5.73
N TRP A 29 0.37 -6.30 6.66
CA TRP A 29 -0.02 -6.12 8.06
C TRP A 29 -1.05 -5.00 8.25
N PHE A 30 -0.92 -3.88 7.53
CA PHE A 30 -1.89 -2.77 7.60
C PHE A 30 -3.30 -3.18 7.14
N VAL A 31 -3.41 -4.03 6.10
CA VAL A 31 -4.72 -4.52 5.63
C VAL A 31 -5.42 -5.36 6.69
N LEU A 32 -4.68 -6.22 7.39
CA LEU A 32 -5.23 -7.02 8.49
C LEU A 32 -5.70 -6.14 9.65
N ILE A 33 -4.91 -5.14 10.03
CA ILE A 33 -5.27 -4.18 11.08
C ILE A 33 -6.55 -3.42 10.70
N LEU A 34 -6.63 -2.91 9.46
CA LEU A 34 -7.84 -2.22 8.97
C LEU A 34 -9.06 -3.12 9.08
N THR A 35 -8.95 -4.36 8.60
CA THR A 35 -10.05 -5.33 8.63
C THR A 35 -10.53 -5.57 10.07
N LEU A 36 -9.59 -5.67 11.01
CA LEU A 36 -9.88 -5.88 12.42
C LEU A 36 -10.54 -4.65 13.08
N VAL A 37 -10.05 -3.45 12.78
CA VAL A 37 -10.63 -2.18 13.27
C VAL A 37 -12.06 -2.00 12.76
N VAL A 38 -12.31 -2.19 11.45
CA VAL A 38 -13.65 -2.08 10.86
C VAL A 38 -14.59 -3.15 11.43
N SER A 39 -14.10 -4.39 11.59
CA SER A 39 -14.89 -5.46 12.20
C SER A 39 -15.27 -5.12 13.65
N TYR A 40 -14.32 -4.63 14.45
CA TYR A 40 -14.57 -4.19 15.82
C TYR A 40 -15.58 -3.04 15.87
N ASP A 41 -15.45 -2.03 15.00
CA ASP A 41 -16.35 -0.88 14.97
C ASP A 41 -17.79 -1.29 14.63
N ILE A 42 -17.97 -2.20 13.66
CA ILE A 42 -19.29 -2.76 13.32
C ILE A 42 -19.83 -3.56 14.51
N LEU A 43 -19.01 -4.36 15.20
CA LEU A 43 -19.45 -5.11 16.37
C LEU A 43 -19.87 -4.19 17.52
N ALA A 44 -19.05 -3.18 17.85
CA ALA A 44 -19.33 -2.18 18.87
C ALA A 44 -20.63 -1.42 18.56
N THR A 45 -20.79 -0.98 17.32
CA THR A 45 -21.96 -0.21 16.90
C THR A 45 -23.22 -1.07 16.85
N LYS A 46 -23.16 -2.28 16.30
CA LYS A 46 -24.33 -3.15 16.08
C LYS A 46 -24.75 -3.91 17.34
N PHE A 47 -23.81 -4.37 18.15
CA PHE A 47 -24.11 -5.18 19.34
C PHE A 47 -24.10 -4.36 20.64
N PHE A 48 -23.21 -3.38 20.76
CA PHE A 48 -23.06 -2.60 22.00
C PHE A 48 -23.77 -1.23 21.96
N ARG A 49 -24.38 -0.84 20.83
CA ARG A 49 -25.05 0.47 20.62
C ARG A 49 -24.16 1.68 21.02
N ALA A 50 -22.85 1.49 21.02
CA ALA A 50 -21.86 2.49 21.39
C ALA A 50 -21.07 2.87 20.13
N PRO A 51 -21.50 3.91 19.38
CA PRO A 51 -20.77 4.35 18.20
C PRO A 51 -19.39 4.87 18.60
N THR A 52 -18.34 4.28 18.04
CA THR A 52 -16.95 4.67 18.28
C THR A 52 -16.54 5.80 17.34
N ASN A 53 -16.59 7.04 17.81
CA ASN A 53 -16.31 8.24 17.00
C ASN A 53 -14.95 8.20 16.28
N TRP A 54 -13.92 7.61 16.89
CA TRP A 54 -12.56 7.54 16.32
C TRP A 54 -12.42 6.50 15.21
N ALA A 55 -13.29 5.49 15.16
CA ALA A 55 -13.13 4.38 14.23
C ALA A 55 -13.44 4.79 12.79
N TYR A 56 -14.37 5.74 12.60
CA TYR A 56 -14.67 6.33 11.29
C TYR A 56 -13.44 7.06 10.71
N ASP A 57 -12.81 7.93 11.50
CA ASP A 57 -11.63 8.70 11.08
C ASP A 57 -10.44 7.78 10.78
N VAL A 58 -10.23 6.73 11.58
CA VAL A 58 -9.18 5.74 11.36
C VAL A 58 -9.44 4.93 10.09
N SER A 59 -10.68 4.52 9.85
CA SER A 59 -11.05 3.75 8.65
C SER A 59 -10.81 4.56 7.38
N ILE A 60 -11.22 5.83 7.36
CA ILE A 60 -11.07 6.69 6.17
C ILE A 60 -9.59 6.96 5.84
N ALA A 61 -8.76 7.20 6.86
CA ALA A 61 -7.32 7.41 6.69
C ALA A 61 -6.62 6.13 6.20
N LEU A 62 -6.98 4.97 6.74
CA LEU A 62 -6.42 3.69 6.33
C LEU A 62 -6.86 3.32 4.90
N TYR A 63 -8.12 3.51 4.52
CA TYR A 63 -8.58 3.31 3.14
C TYR A 63 -7.82 4.19 2.13
N GLY A 64 -7.58 5.47 2.47
CA GLY A 64 -6.78 6.36 1.63
C GLY A 64 -5.33 5.88 1.49
N THR A 65 -4.74 5.38 2.58
CA THR A 65 -3.39 4.80 2.57
C THR A 65 -3.33 3.54 1.70
N LEU A 66 -4.35 2.68 1.79
CA LEU A 66 -4.48 1.50 0.92
C LEU A 66 -4.60 1.87 -0.56
N PHE A 67 -5.38 2.89 -0.88
CA PHE A 67 -5.53 3.37 -2.26
C PHE A 67 -4.21 3.89 -2.83
N MET A 68 -3.52 4.76 -2.08
CA MET A 68 -2.23 5.32 -2.52
C MET A 68 -1.17 4.24 -2.68
N MET A 69 -1.15 3.25 -1.78
CA MET A 69 -0.23 2.11 -1.86
C MET A 69 -0.56 1.17 -3.04
N GLY A 70 -1.85 0.90 -3.30
CA GLY A 70 -2.27 0.17 -4.49
C GLY A 70 -1.88 0.90 -5.78
N GLY A 71 -2.05 2.23 -5.82
CA GLY A 71 -1.59 3.09 -6.91
C GLY A 71 -0.07 3.04 -7.09
N ALA A 72 0.70 3.16 -6.00
CA ALA A 72 2.16 3.04 -6.04
C ALA A 72 2.62 1.66 -6.51
N TYR A 73 1.96 0.57 -6.09
CA TYR A 73 2.25 -0.79 -6.53
C TYR A 73 1.99 -0.99 -8.02
N ALA A 74 0.90 -0.41 -8.55
CA ALA A 74 0.57 -0.43 -9.97
C ALA A 74 1.57 0.39 -10.81
N LEU A 75 1.94 1.57 -10.32
CA LEU A 75 2.93 2.46 -10.96
C LEU A 75 4.33 1.82 -10.98
N ALA A 76 4.75 1.22 -9.86
CA ALA A 76 6.04 0.55 -9.72
C ALA A 76 6.18 -0.70 -10.61
N ARG A 77 5.07 -1.38 -10.90
CA ARG A 77 5.06 -2.50 -11.85
C ARG A 77 5.13 -2.07 -13.30
N ASN A 78 5.28 -0.78 -13.57
CA ASN A 78 5.23 -0.25 -14.92
C ASN A 78 4.03 -0.87 -15.65
N ALA A 79 2.86 -0.89 -14.98
CA ALA A 79 1.58 -1.01 -15.66
C ALA A 79 1.33 0.30 -16.43
N HIS A 80 2.31 0.70 -17.24
CA HIS A 80 2.10 1.32 -18.51
C HIS A 80 1.24 0.31 -19.27
N VAL A 81 -0.06 0.32 -19.00
CA VAL A 81 -1.01 -0.07 -20.01
C VAL A 81 -0.64 0.87 -21.14
N ARG A 82 0.21 0.40 -22.05
CA ARG A 82 0.07 0.73 -23.44
C ARG A 82 -1.39 0.42 -23.71
N GLY A 83 -2.24 1.42 -23.52
CA GLY A 83 -3.46 1.52 -24.27
C GLY A 83 -2.99 1.73 -25.69
N ASP A 84 -2.45 0.69 -26.31
CA ASP A 84 -2.49 0.59 -27.75
C ASP A 84 -3.97 0.36 -28.03
N ILE A 85 -4.72 1.48 -28.04
CA ILE A 85 -6.12 1.61 -28.48
C ILE A 85 -6.13 1.54 -30.02
N PHE A 86 -5.26 0.72 -30.61
CA PHE A 86 -5.06 0.63 -32.04
C PHE A 86 -5.24 -0.82 -32.47
N TYR A 87 -6.41 -1.08 -33.06
CA TYR A 87 -6.51 -1.81 -34.31
C TYR A 87 -6.95 -0.82 -35.38
#